data_AF-A0A6M8W7F1-F1
#
_entry.id   AF-A0A6M8W7F1-F1
#
_cell.length_a   1.000
_cell.length_b   1.000
_cell.length_c   1.000
_cell.angle_alpha   90.00
_cell.angle_beta   90.00
_cell.angle_gamma   90.00
#
_symmetry.space_group_name_H-M   'P 1'
#
loop_
_entity.id
_entity.type
_entity.pdbx_description
1 polymer ?
#
loop_
_entity_poly.entity_id
_entity_poly.type
_entity_poly.pdbx_seq_one_letter_code
_entity_poly.pdbx_strand_id
1 'polypeptide(L)'
;MPKSVQHELDGLYEVIKTIYPKGQGADRPPIGIERMLRIHLLQHWFNLSDPAVKEHLYDSRATRRFVGIDLGREPAPDETTIFKLRHLLEVHHLGDRLFTLVSQ
;
A
#
# COMPACT_ATOMS: atom_id res chain seq x y z
N MET A 1 -8.24 12.71 12.28
CA MET A 1 -7.98 11.50 13.09
C MET A 1 -7.58 11.92 14.49
N PRO A 2 -8.02 11.21 15.54
CA PRO A 2 -7.58 11.46 16.91
C PRO A 2 -6.06 11.28 17.03
N LYS A 3 -5.40 12.05 17.91
CA LYS A 3 -3.93 11.94 18.12
C LYS A 3 -3.49 10.54 18.55
N SER A 4 -4.36 9.78 19.23
CA SER A 4 -4.12 8.39 19.62
C SER A 4 -3.97 7.46 18.41
N VAL A 5 -4.85 7.59 17.42
CA VAL A 5 -4.83 6.77 16.19
C VAL A 5 -3.57 7.05 15.36
N GLN A 6 -3.13 8.31 15.30
CA GLN A 6 -1.92 8.67 14.57
C GLN A 6 -0.67 7.97 15.15
N HIS A 7 -0.52 7.96 16.48
CA HIS A 7 0.61 7.33 17.15
C HIS A 7 0.66 5.81 16.91
N GLU A 8 -0.49 5.15 16.84
CA GLU A 8 -0.58 3.71 16.52
C GLU A 8 -0.25 3.42 15.05
N LEU A 9 -0.67 4.29 14.12
CA LEU A 9 -0.30 4.19 12.71
C LEU A 9 1.19 4.40 12.49
N ASP A 10 1.80 5.34 13.20
CA ASP A 10 3.25 5.59 13.15
C ASP A 10 4.01 4.35 13.65
N GLY A 11 3.54 3.72 14.73
CA GLY A 11 4.10 2.46 15.23
C GLY A 11 3.97 1.31 14.23
N LEU A 12 2.82 1.19 13.56
CA LEU A 12 2.61 0.19 12.51
C LEU A 12 3.52 0.43 11.31
N TYR A 13 3.69 1.69 10.90
CA TYR A 13 4.59 2.07 9.81
C TYR A 13 6.04 1.67 10.08
N GLU A 14 6.56 1.89 11.29
CA GLU A 14 7.94 1.52 11.63
C GLU A 14 8.14 -0.02 11.67
N VAL A 15 7.12 -0.78 12.09
CA VAL A 15 7.14 -2.25 11.97
C VAL A 15 7.22 -2.66 10.51
N ILE A 16 6.35 -2.13 9.65
CA ILE A 16 6.33 -2.44 8.22
C ILE A 16 7.67 -2.07 7.57
N LYS A 17 8.22 -0.91 7.89
CA LYS A 17 9.52 -0.44 7.38
C LYS A 17 10.69 -1.37 7.70
N THR A 18 10.64 -2.07 8.83
CA THR A 18 11.67 -3.02 9.24
C THR A 18 11.66 -4.28 8.37
N ILE A 19 10.46 -4.72 7.97
CA ILE A 19 10.25 -5.93 7.15
C ILE A 19 10.15 -5.64 5.65
N TYR A 20 9.94 -4.38 5.27
CA TYR A 20 9.74 -3.99 3.87
C TYR A 20 11.02 -4.18 3.06
N PRO A 21 10.94 -4.73 1.83
CA PRO A 21 12.12 -4.99 1.02
C PRO A 21 12.92 -3.70 0.76
N LYS A 22 14.17 -3.68 1.22
CA LYS A 22 15.13 -2.66 0.82
C LYS A 22 15.56 -3.01 -0.61
N GLY A 23 15.33 -2.12 -1.58
CA GLY A 23 15.60 -2.38 -2.98
C GLY A 23 17.04 -2.88 -3.19
N GLN A 24 17.18 -3.94 -4.00
CA GLN A 24 18.48 -4.42 -4.43
C GLN A 24 18.91 -3.60 -5.65
N GLY A 25 19.71 -2.56 -5.43
CA GLY A 25 20.34 -1.78 -6.49
C GLY A 25 19.53 -0.61 -7.05
N ALA A 26 20.19 0.15 -7.94
CA ALA A 26 19.72 1.44 -8.48
C ALA A 26 18.59 1.34 -9.52
N ASP A 27 18.33 0.15 -10.07
CA ASP A 27 17.46 -0.01 -11.25
C ASP A 27 15.96 -0.03 -10.94
N ARG A 28 15.55 -0.34 -9.69
CA ARG A 28 14.14 -0.21 -9.27
C ARG A 28 14.07 0.07 -7.78
N PRO A 29 14.09 1.35 -7.34
CA PRO A 29 13.87 1.66 -5.94
C PRO A 29 12.53 1.07 -5.48
N PRO A 30 12.47 0.53 -4.25
CA PRO A 30 11.24 -0.08 -3.76
C PRO A 30 10.17 1.01 -3.68
N ILE A 31 8.95 0.64 -4.04
CA ILE A 31 7.82 1.57 -4.04
C ILE A 31 7.60 2.05 -2.61
N GLY A 32 7.35 3.36 -2.42
CA GLY A 32 7.16 3.92 -1.08
C GLY A 32 6.09 3.16 -0.27
N ILE A 33 6.40 2.84 0.98
CA ILE A 33 5.52 2.06 1.88
C ILE A 33 4.14 2.69 1.96
N GLU A 34 4.06 4.01 2.15
CA GLU A 34 2.79 4.74 2.20
C GLU A 34 1.93 4.51 0.95
N ARG A 35 2.55 4.53 -0.23
CA ARG A 35 1.86 4.31 -1.50
C ARG A 35 1.27 2.91 -1.56
N MET A 36 2.07 1.91 -1.19
CA MET A 36 1.66 0.52 -1.19
C MET A 36 0.54 0.25 -0.17
N LEU A 37 0.60 0.89 1.01
CA LEU A 37 -0.48 0.83 1.99
C LEU A 37 -1.77 1.46 1.48
N ARG A 38 -1.70 2.60 0.79
CA ARG A 38 -2.90 3.21 0.16
C ARG A 38 -3.51 2.32 -0.91
N ILE A 39 -2.70 1.58 -1.68
CA ILE A 39 -3.20 0.58 -2.63
C ILE A 39 -3.91 -0.56 -1.89
N HIS A 40 -3.32 -1.05 -0.80
CA HIS A 40 -3.94 -2.10 0.01
C HIS A 40 -5.28 -1.67 0.62
N LEU A 41 -5.39 -0.41 1.05
CA LEU A 41 -6.66 0.17 1.52
C LEU A 41 -7.71 0.18 0.41
N LEU A 42 -7.35 0.56 -0.82
CA LEU A 42 -8.27 0.52 -1.96
C LEU A 42 -8.72 -0.91 -2.28
N GLN A 43 -7.81 -1.88 -2.22
CA GLN A 43 -8.15 -3.30 -2.40
C GLN A 43 -9.22 -3.73 -1.39
N HIS A 44 -9.08 -3.33 -0.13
CA HIS A 44 -10.04 -3.67 0.91
C HIS A 44 -11.38 -2.93 0.74
N TRP A 45 -11.36 -1.61 0.58
CA TRP A 45 -12.58 -0.80 0.50
C TRP A 45 -13.44 -1.12 -0.72
N PHE A 46 -12.83 -1.47 -1.85
CA PHE A 46 -13.54 -1.80 -3.09
C PHE A 46 -13.60 -3.31 -3.35
N ASN A 47 -13.11 -4.14 -2.42
CA ASN A 47 -13.02 -5.59 -2.56
C ASN A 47 -12.34 -6.03 -3.89
N LEU A 48 -11.22 -5.38 -4.22
CA LEU A 48 -10.47 -5.61 -5.47
C LEU A 48 -9.36 -6.64 -5.26
N SER A 49 -9.24 -7.55 -6.21
CA SER A 49 -8.08 -8.43 -6.33
C SER A 49 -6.81 -7.66 -6.72
N ASP A 50 -5.64 -8.29 -6.57
CA ASP A 50 -4.34 -7.73 -6.99
C ASP A 50 -4.33 -7.23 -8.47
N PRO A 51 -4.89 -7.95 -9.46
CA PRO A 51 -4.98 -7.44 -10.83
C PRO A 51 -6.05 -6.36 -10.97
N ALA A 52 -7.19 -6.48 -10.29
CA ALA A 52 -8.28 -5.50 -10.39
C ALA A 52 -7.88 -4.12 -9.85
N VAL A 53 -7.09 -4.04 -8.77
CA VAL A 53 -6.61 -2.74 -8.27
C VAL A 53 -5.59 -2.11 -9.22
N LYS A 54 -4.76 -2.91 -9.90
CA LYS A 54 -3.84 -2.42 -10.94
C LYS A 54 -4.65 -1.80 -12.08
N GLU A 55 -5.65 -2.50 -12.60
CA GLU A 55 -6.55 -1.97 -13.64
C GLU A 55 -7.25 -0.69 -13.17
N HIS A 56 -7.73 -0.67 -11.93
CA HIS A 56 -8.39 0.49 -11.35
C HIS A 56 -7.45 1.72 -11.23
N LEU A 57 -6.15 1.51 -11.01
CA LEU A 57 -5.14 2.57 -11.06
C LEU A 57 -4.93 3.12 -12.48
N TYR A 58 -5.09 2.32 -13.53
CA TYR A 58 -5.04 2.83 -14.90
C TYR A 58 -6.31 3.60 -15.27
N ASP A 59 -7.46 3.11 -14.85
CA ASP A 59 -8.76 3.64 -15.23
C ASP A 59 -9.10 4.95 -14.50
N SER A 60 -8.90 5.01 -13.18
CA SER A 60 -9.34 6.14 -12.36
C SER A 60 -8.23 7.13 -12.04
N ARG A 61 -8.40 8.39 -12.46
CA ARG A 61 -7.51 9.50 -12.04
C ARG A 61 -7.62 9.81 -10.55
N ALA A 62 -8.81 9.65 -9.96
CA ALA A 62 -9.03 9.91 -8.54
C ALA A 62 -8.24 8.92 -7.68
N THR A 63 -8.28 7.63 -8.05
CA THR A 63 -7.54 6.55 -7.40
C THR A 63 -6.03 6.78 -7.50
N ARG A 64 -5.53 7.17 -8.68
CA ARG A 64 -4.12 7.57 -8.87
C ARG A 64 -3.71 8.73 -7.97
N ARG A 65 -4.54 9.77 -7.88
CA ARG A 65 -4.27 10.93 -7.04
C ARG A 65 -4.24 10.58 -5.56
N PHE A 66 -5.14 9.71 -5.11
CA PHE A 66 -5.18 9.22 -3.73
C PHE A 66 -3.89 8.46 -3.37
N VAL A 67 -3.50 7.51 -4.22
CA VAL A 67 -2.29 6.70 -3.99
C VAL A 67 -1.01 7.51 -4.20
N GLY A 68 -1.05 8.56 -5.03
CA GLY A 68 0.13 9.35 -5.40
C GLY A 68 0.94 8.69 -6.51
N ILE A 69 0.26 8.14 -7.52
CA ILE A 69 0.86 7.61 -8.75
C ILE A 69 0.62 8.61 -9.89
N ASP A 70 1.70 8.97 -10.58
CA ASP A 70 1.66 9.74 -11.82
C ASP A 70 2.13 8.87 -12.99
N LEU A 71 1.19 8.40 -13.82
CA LEU A 71 1.48 7.54 -14.97
C LEU A 71 2.34 8.21 -16.04
N GLY A 72 2.49 9.55 -16.02
CA GLY A 72 3.42 10.25 -16.90
C GLY A 72 4.88 10.16 -16.43
N ARG A 73 5.12 9.77 -15.17
CA ARG A 73 6.45 9.67 -14.55
C ARG A 73 6.84 8.23 -14.20
N GLU A 74 5.89 7.43 -13.74
CA GLU A 74 6.13 6.05 -13.32
C GLU A 74 4.90 5.16 -13.63
N PRO A 75 5.10 3.88 -14.00
CA PRO A 75 3.99 2.95 -14.17
C PRO A 75 3.35 2.60 -12.81
N ALA A 76 2.08 2.15 -12.85
CA ALA A 76 1.46 1.56 -11.67
C ALA A 76 2.20 0.27 -11.26
N PRO A 77 2.19 -0.09 -9.97
CA PRO A 77 2.80 -1.34 -9.51
C PRO A 77 2.21 -2.55 -10.20
N ASP A 78 3.06 -3.54 -10.49
CA ASP A 78 2.61 -4.80 -11.02
C ASP A 78 1.83 -5.60 -9.97
N GLU A 79 0.92 -6.46 -10.44
CA GLU A 79 0.14 -7.37 -9.60
C GLU A 79 1.03 -8.15 -8.62
N THR A 80 2.19 -8.64 -9.07
CA THR A 80 3.14 -9.36 -8.22
C THR A 80 3.75 -8.50 -7.11
N THR A 81 3.86 -7.18 -7.31
CA THR A 81 4.35 -6.23 -6.29
C THR A 81 3.28 -5.99 -5.24
N ILE A 82 2.01 -5.88 -5.68
CA ILE A 82 0.84 -5.73 -4.81
C ILE A 82 0.64 -7.00 -3.98
N PHE A 83 0.71 -8.17 -4.62
CA PHE A 83 0.69 -9.48 -3.98
C PHE A 83 1.77 -9.61 -2.89
N LYS A 84 3.03 -9.22 -3.19
CA LYS A 84 4.13 -9.30 -2.22
C LYS A 84 3.88 -8.45 -0.98
N LEU A 85 3.33 -7.25 -1.14
CA LEU A 85 2.94 -6.43 0.01
C LEU A 85 1.85 -7.13 0.82
N ARG A 86 0.78 -7.56 0.16
CA ARG A 86 -0.35 -8.21 0.81
C ARG A 86 0.10 -9.43 1.61
N HIS A 87 0.90 -10.30 0.99
CA HIS A 87 1.48 -11.46 1.64
C HIS A 87 2.37 -11.08 2.84
N LEU A 88 3.17 -10.01 2.71
CA LEU A 88 3.97 -9.49 3.82
C LEU A 88 3.10 -9.00 4.99
N LEU A 89 2.00 -8.29 4.71
CA LEU A 89 1.07 -7.86 5.76
C LEU A 89 0.33 -9.05 6.41
N GLU A 90 -0.01 -10.08 5.62
CA GLU A 90 -0.65 -11.31 6.10
C GLU A 90 0.28 -12.11 7.03
N VAL A 91 1.53 -12.37 6.61
CA VAL A 91 2.53 -13.13 7.38
C VAL A 91 2.83 -12.49 8.74
N HIS A 92 2.74 -11.17 8.82
CA HIS A 92 3.00 -10.42 10.05
C HIS A 92 1.71 -10.02 10.81
N HIS A 93 0.53 -10.48 10.36
CA HIS A 93 -0.78 -10.14 10.95
C HIS A 93 -1.03 -8.62 11.09
N LEU A 94 -0.54 -7.85 10.11
CA LEU A 94 -0.61 -6.39 10.12
C LEU A 94 -1.82 -5.83 9.36
N GLY A 95 -2.43 -6.62 8.47
CA GLY A 95 -3.59 -6.21 7.69
C GLY A 95 -4.79 -5.82 8.56
N ASP A 96 -5.23 -6.72 9.44
CA ASP A 96 -6.39 -6.47 10.31
C ASP A 96 -6.18 -5.27 11.23
N ARG A 97 -4.95 -5.10 11.73
CA ARG A 97 -4.58 -3.96 12.57
C ARG A 97 -4.65 -2.65 11.79
N LEU A 98 -4.14 -2.63 10.55
CA LEU A 98 -4.24 -1.48 9.67
C LEU A 98 -5.69 -1.09 9.42
N PHE A 99 -6.54 -2.05 9.03
CA PHE A 99 -7.95 -1.79 8.72
C PHE A 99 -8.75 -1.33 9.93
N THR A 100 -8.49 -1.91 11.10
CA THR A 100 -9.09 -1.48 12.36
C THR A 100 -8.75 -0.01 12.66
N LEU A 101 -7.49 0.41 12.45
CA LEU A 101 -7.07 1.79 12.73
C LEU A 101 -7.67 2.83 11.77
N VAL A 102 -7.85 2.47 10.50
CA VAL A 102 -8.38 3.42 9.49
C VAL A 102 -9.91 3.45 9.42
N SER A 103 -10.59 2.45 9.98
CA SER A 103 -12.06 2.32 9.95
C SER A 103 -12.74 2.75 11.25
N GLN A 104 -11.98 3.41 12.15
CA GLN A 104 -12.44 3.95 13.43
C GLN A 104 -12.96 5.38 13.34
#